data_AF-A0A7W9B1B5-F1
#
_entry.id   AF-A0A7W9B1B5-F1
#
_cell.length_a   1.000
_cell.length_b   1.000
_cell.length_c   1.000
_cell.angle_alpha   90.00
_cell.angle_beta   90.00
_cell.angle_gamma   90.00
#
_symmetry.space_group_name_H-M   'P 1'
#
loop_
_entity.id
_entity.type
_entity.pdbx_description
1 polymer ?
#
loop_
_entity_poly.entity_id
_entity_poly.type
_entity_poly.pdbx_seq_one_letter_code
_entity_poly.pdbx_strand_id
1 'polypeptide(L)'
;MQRQLVLAKLMDEGLLFHGVDASISAGADYAPSRALALALHEDYPDLDGLAYRSRHNNGEVCYALFDRVLSSDLVTLPGQRFEDDPTRTDQLMRLHGAVFDTSLAIA
;
A
#
# COMPACT_ATOMS: atom_id res chain seq x y z
N MET A 1 7.18 5.06 -23.36
CA MET A 1 5.80 5.56 -23.56
C MET A 1 5.08 5.31 -22.25
N GLN A 2 4.38 6.30 -21.71
CA GLN A 2 3.57 6.09 -20.50
C GLN A 2 2.27 5.42 -20.91
N ARG A 3 1.85 4.40 -20.16
CA ARG A 3 0.56 3.73 -20.32
C ARG A 3 -0.20 3.71 -19.00
N GLN A 4 -1.51 3.56 -19.09
CA GLN A 4 -2.34 3.33 -17.91
C GLN A 4 -2.06 1.94 -17.34
N LEU A 5 -1.95 1.85 -16.01
CA LEU A 5 -1.80 0.60 -15.28
C LEU A 5 -3.15 0.16 -14.69
N VAL A 6 -3.41 -1.14 -14.68
CA VAL A 6 -4.63 -1.74 -14.12
C VAL A 6 -4.28 -2.46 -12.82
N LEU A 7 -4.87 -2.04 -11.70
CA LEU A 7 -4.54 -2.60 -10.38
C LEU A 7 -5.75 -3.27 -9.74
N ALA A 8 -5.55 -4.41 -9.08
CA ALA A 8 -6.58 -4.99 -8.23
C ALA A 8 -6.81 -4.11 -7.01
N LYS A 9 -8.07 -3.80 -6.74
CA LYS A 9 -8.47 -3.02 -5.57
C LYS A 9 -8.61 -3.96 -4.36
N LEU A 10 -7.62 -3.94 -3.47
CA LEU A 10 -7.61 -4.66 -2.19
C LEU A 10 -7.85 -3.69 -1.03
N MET A 11 -8.93 -2.92 -1.14
CA MET A 11 -9.40 -2.00 -0.11
C MET A 11 -10.91 -1.79 -0.27
N ASP A 12 -11.56 -1.35 0.80
CA ASP A 12 -12.99 -0.99 0.80
C ASP A 12 -13.85 -2.12 0.20
N GLU A 13 -14.72 -1.84 -0.77
CA GLU A 13 -15.57 -2.83 -1.43
C GLU A 13 -14.81 -3.91 -2.21
N GLY A 14 -13.55 -3.65 -2.56
CA GLY A 14 -12.69 -4.62 -3.23
C GLY A 14 -12.31 -5.80 -2.32
N LEU A 15 -12.18 -5.56 -1.01
CA LEU A 15 -11.94 -6.64 -0.04
C LEU A 15 -13.09 -7.65 -0.05
N LEU A 16 -14.33 -7.15 -0.01
CA LEU A 16 -15.53 -7.97 -0.11
C LEU A 16 -15.58 -8.75 -1.43
N PHE A 17 -15.26 -8.12 -2.55
CA PHE A 17 -15.22 -8.77 -3.86
C PHE A 17 -14.24 -9.95 -3.89
N HIS A 18 -13.08 -9.81 -3.25
CA HIS A 18 -12.06 -10.85 -3.16
C HIS A 18 -12.29 -11.84 -2.00
N GLY A 19 -13.37 -11.70 -1.23
CA GLY A 19 -13.67 -12.58 -0.09
C GLY A 19 -12.66 -12.48 1.05
N VAL A 20 -11.97 -11.34 1.18
CA VAL A 20 -10.97 -11.08 2.22
C VAL A 20 -11.35 -9.85 3.05
N ASP A 21 -10.58 -9.58 4.10
CA ASP A 21 -10.73 -8.39 4.93
C ASP A 21 -9.40 -7.62 5.08
N ALA A 22 -9.40 -6.55 5.86
CA ALA A 22 -8.24 -5.67 6.04
C ALA A 22 -7.00 -6.38 6.61
N SER A 23 -7.15 -7.56 7.22
CA SER A 23 -6.00 -8.36 7.67
C SER A 23 -5.08 -8.75 6.52
N ILE A 24 -5.57 -8.76 5.27
CA ILE A 24 -4.75 -9.07 4.08
C ILE A 24 -3.58 -8.10 3.89
N SER A 25 -3.68 -6.87 4.41
CA SER A 25 -2.58 -5.89 4.37
C SER A 25 -2.10 -5.43 5.75
N ALA A 26 -2.82 -5.77 6.82
CA ALA A 26 -2.50 -5.38 8.19
C ALA A 26 -1.98 -6.52 9.08
N GLY A 27 -2.08 -7.77 8.63
CA GLY A 27 -1.71 -8.97 9.38
C GLY A 27 -0.22 -9.04 9.74
N ALA A 28 0.09 -9.76 10.82
CA ALA A 28 1.48 -10.08 11.20
C ALA A 28 2.08 -11.16 10.30
N ASP A 29 1.26 -12.10 9.83
CA ASP A 29 1.64 -13.11 8.85
C ASP A 29 1.41 -12.58 7.43
N TYR A 30 2.47 -12.61 6.62
CA TYR A 30 2.44 -12.19 5.22
C TYR A 30 2.09 -13.32 4.26
N ALA A 31 1.96 -14.57 4.73
CA ALA A 31 1.62 -15.70 3.87
C ALA A 31 0.28 -15.51 3.13
N PRO A 32 -0.82 -15.04 3.78
CA PRO A 32 -2.08 -14.79 3.08
C PRO A 32 -1.95 -13.70 2.01
N SER A 33 -1.26 -12.59 2.32
CA SER A 33 -1.05 -11.48 1.38
C SER A 33 -0.28 -11.94 0.14
N ARG A 34 0.77 -12.76 0.35
CA ARG A 34 1.59 -13.30 -0.74
C ARG A 34 0.83 -14.30 -1.59
N ALA A 35 0.05 -15.18 -0.96
CA ALA A 35 -0.76 -16.16 -1.68
C ALA A 35 -1.82 -15.47 -2.57
N LEU A 36 -2.50 -14.45 -2.05
CA LEU A 36 -3.45 -13.67 -2.84
C LEU A 36 -2.77 -12.91 -3.99
N ALA A 37 -1.64 -12.26 -3.72
CA ALA A 37 -0.88 -11.56 -4.76
C ALA A 37 -0.42 -12.50 -5.88
N LEU A 38 0.04 -13.70 -5.54
CA LEU A 38 0.46 -14.71 -6.49
C LEU A 38 -0.73 -15.22 -7.34
N ALA A 39 -1.85 -15.55 -6.71
CA ALA A 39 -3.06 -15.96 -7.42
C ALA A 39 -3.53 -14.88 -8.41
N LEU A 40 -3.57 -13.62 -7.97
CA LEU A 40 -3.94 -12.49 -8.84
C LEU A 40 -2.98 -12.31 -10.01
N HIS A 41 -1.68 -12.51 -9.78
CA HIS A 41 -0.65 -12.42 -10.80
C HIS A 41 -0.77 -13.51 -11.88
N GLU A 42 -1.06 -14.75 -11.46
CA GLU A 42 -1.15 -15.93 -12.32
C GLU A 42 -2.47 -15.98 -13.10
N ASP A 43 -3.59 -15.72 -12.42
CA ASP A 43 -4.93 -15.90 -13.00
C ASP A 43 -5.39 -14.71 -13.86
N TYR A 44 -4.83 -13.52 -13.64
CA TYR A 44 -5.27 -12.28 -14.31
C TYR A 44 -4.09 -11.56 -14.98
N PRO A 45 -3.73 -11.95 -16.20
CA PRO A 45 -2.56 -11.39 -16.88
C PRO A 45 -2.73 -9.91 -17.29
N ASP A 46 -3.94 -9.39 -17.28
CA ASP A 46 -4.20 -7.97 -17.56
C ASP A 46 -3.97 -7.07 -16.33
N LEU A 47 -3.76 -7.64 -15.13
CA LEU A 47 -3.40 -6.87 -13.94
C LEU A 47 -1.91 -6.53 -13.93
N ASP A 48 -1.63 -5.28 -13.63
CA ASP A 48 -0.29 -4.72 -13.48
C ASP A 48 0.18 -4.67 -12.02
N GLY A 49 -0.73 -4.92 -11.07
CA GLY A 49 -0.41 -4.90 -9.65
C GLY A 49 -1.62 -4.78 -8.73
N LEU A 50 -1.37 -4.31 -7.52
CA LEU A 50 -2.31 -4.23 -6.40
C LEU A 50 -2.34 -2.81 -5.83
N ALA A 51 -3.53 -2.35 -5.46
CA ALA A 51 -3.75 -1.16 -4.65
C ALA A 51 -4.38 -1.58 -3.31
N TYR A 52 -3.74 -1.27 -2.18
CA TYR A 52 -4.19 -1.72 -0.86
C TYR A 52 -3.96 -0.64 0.22
N ARG A 53 -4.61 -0.78 1.38
CA ARG A 53 -4.43 0.18 2.49
C ARG A 53 -3.09 -0.03 3.18
N SER A 54 -2.39 1.08 3.45
CA SER A 54 -1.17 1.06 4.26
C SER A 54 -1.48 0.56 5.67
N ARG A 55 -0.63 -0.34 6.17
CA ARG A 55 -0.69 -0.86 7.55
C ARG A 55 -0.48 0.21 8.62
N HIS A 56 0.30 1.23 8.30
CA HIS A 56 0.75 2.24 9.27
C HIS A 56 0.02 3.58 9.11
N ASN A 57 -0.61 3.82 7.97
CA ASN A 57 -1.41 5.01 7.72
C ASN A 57 -2.66 4.62 6.92
N ASN A 58 -3.74 4.28 7.61
CA ASN A 58 -4.98 3.81 6.96
C ASN A 58 -5.61 4.85 6.00
N GLY A 59 -5.24 6.13 6.11
CA GLY A 59 -5.67 7.17 5.15
C GLY A 59 -5.01 7.04 3.78
N GLU A 60 -3.87 6.35 3.69
CA GLU A 60 -3.05 6.24 2.49
C GLU A 60 -3.20 4.90 1.77
N VAL A 61 -2.93 4.94 0.48
CA VAL A 61 -2.93 3.79 -0.42
C VAL A 61 -1.50 3.42 -0.78
N CYS A 62 -1.18 2.13 -0.63
CA CYS A 62 0.04 1.54 -1.14
C CYS A 62 -0.23 0.87 -2.50
N TYR A 63 0.77 0.93 -3.37
CA TYR A 63 0.76 0.27 -4.66
C TYR A 63 1.91 -0.75 -4.71
N ALA A 64 1.61 -1.97 -5.11
CA ALA A 64 2.58 -3.01 -5.44
C ALA A 64 2.44 -3.36 -6.91
N LEU A 65 3.53 -3.31 -7.67
CA LEU A 65 3.52 -3.57 -9.12
C LEU A 65 4.12 -4.95 -9.39
N PHE A 66 3.56 -5.67 -10.36
CA PHE A 66 4.12 -6.92 -10.85
C PHE A 66 5.31 -6.67 -11.78
N ASP A 67 6.10 -7.71 -12.02
CA ASP A 67 7.34 -7.66 -12.81
C ASP A 67 7.15 -7.28 -14.29
N ARG A 68 5.94 -7.49 -14.83
CA ARG A 68 5.54 -7.05 -16.16
C ARG A 68 5.48 -5.53 -16.34
N VAL A 69 5.45 -4.76 -15.24
CA VAL A 69 5.52 -3.29 -15.31
C VAL A 69 6.97 -2.86 -15.42
N LEU A 70 7.29 -2.18 -16.51
CA LEU A 70 8.66 -1.73 -16.78
C LEU A 70 8.87 -0.31 -16.25
N SER A 71 10.12 0.05 -15.92
CA SER A 71 10.46 1.42 -15.52
C SER A 71 10.09 2.46 -16.60
N SER A 72 10.05 2.06 -17.87
CA SER A 72 9.62 2.91 -18.98
C SER A 72 8.12 3.24 -18.99
N ASP A 73 7.33 2.47 -18.24
CA ASP A 73 5.89 2.69 -18.05
C ASP A 73 5.64 3.71 -16.92
N LEU A 74 6.64 3.98 -16.09
CA LEU A 74 6.55 4.83 -14.91
C LEU A 74 7.12 6.23 -15.17
N VAL A 75 6.57 7.21 -14.45
CA VAL A 75 7.11 8.57 -14.41
C VAL A 75 7.80 8.76 -13.08
N THR A 76 9.11 8.95 -13.12
CA THR A 76 9.84 9.36 -11.92
C THR A 76 9.51 10.81 -11.64
N LEU A 77 8.76 11.05 -10.56
CA LEU A 77 8.56 12.38 -10.02
C LEU A 77 9.67 12.69 -9.01
N PRO A 78 10.10 13.96 -8.88
CA PRO A 78 10.94 14.37 -7.77
C PRO A 78 10.24 14.02 -6.45
N GLY A 79 10.92 13.21 -5.64
CA GLY A 79 10.41 12.75 -4.36
C GLY A 79 11.57 12.59 -3.40
N GLN A 80 11.29 12.84 -2.12
CA GLN A 80 12.24 12.58 -1.04
C GLN A 80 11.79 11.29 -0.35
N ARG A 81 12.72 10.36 -0.14
CA ARG A 81 12.39 9.13 0.58
C ARG A 81 11.99 9.53 1.99
N PHE A 82 11.02 8.81 2.56
CA PHE A 82 10.57 9.08 3.92
C PHE A 82 11.72 8.97 4.94
N GLU A 83 12.64 8.03 4.71
CA GLU A 83 13.87 7.85 5.51
C GLU A 83 14.87 9.02 5.40
N ASP A 84 14.84 9.77 4.30
CA ASP A 84 15.72 10.91 4.04
C ASP A 84 15.14 12.24 4.59
N ASP A 85 13.95 12.20 5.20
CA ASP A 85 13.34 13.34 5.88
C ASP A 85 12.83 12.89 7.26
N PRO A 86 13.72 12.79 8.27
CA PRO A 86 13.35 12.35 9.60
C PRO A 86 12.33 13.28 10.29
N THR A 87 12.16 14.51 9.79
CA THR A 87 11.19 15.46 10.32
C THR A 87 9.81 15.33 9.68
N ARG A 88 9.67 14.51 8.62
CA ARG A 88 8.42 14.38 7.86
C ARG A 88 7.25 13.93 8.73
N THR A 89 7.50 13.01 9.65
CA THR A 89 6.49 12.57 10.62
C THR A 89 6.03 13.76 11.47
N ASP A 90 6.96 14.52 12.06
CA ASP A 90 6.63 15.69 12.88
C ASP A 90 5.86 16.77 12.09
N GLN A 91 6.23 16.99 10.83
CA GLN A 91 5.54 17.92 9.94
C GLN A 91 4.09 17.49 9.70
N LEU A 92 3.86 16.21 9.38
CA LEU A 92 2.52 15.65 9.20
C LEU A 92 1.69 15.76 10.48
N MET A 93 2.30 15.48 11.64
CA MET A 93 1.61 15.62 12.92
C MET A 93 1.16 17.05 13.18
N ARG A 94 2.04 18.04 12.96
CA ARG A 94 1.69 19.46 13.10
C ARG A 94 0.59 19.87 12.11
N LEU A 95 0.68 19.45 10.85
CA LEU A 95 -0.30 19.76 9.82
C LEU A 95 -1.71 19.29 10.21
N HIS A 96 -1.81 18.10 10.81
CA HIS A 96 -3.09 17.52 11.23
C HIS A 96 -3.49 17.83 12.67
N GLY A 97 -2.70 18.64 13.40
CA GLY A 97 -2.94 18.92 14.82
C GLY A 97 -2.85 17.67 15.71
N ALA A 98 -2.13 16.64 15.27
CA ALA A 98 -1.96 15.39 16.00
C ALA A 98 -0.83 15.49 17.02
N VAL A 99 -0.93 14.71 18.10
CA VAL A 99 0.11 14.55 19.13
C VAL A 99 0.39 13.07 19.32
N PHE A 100 1.66 12.71 19.55
CA PHE A 100 2.01 11.33 19.89
C PHE A 100 1.47 11.01 21.28
N ASP A 101 0.89 9.83 21.43
CA ASP A 101 0.54 9.31 22.75
C ASP A 101 1.83 8.99 23.51
N THR A 102 2.03 9.67 24.64
CA THR A 102 3.16 9.47 25.55
C THR A 102 2.75 8.70 26.81
N SER A 103 1.51 8.20 26.86
CA SER A 103 1.01 7.37 27.94
C SER A 103 1.82 6.07 28.03
N LEU A 104 1.91 5.52 29.24
CA LEU A 104 2.53 4.22 29.44
C LEU A 104 1.79 3.14 28.64
N ALA A 105 2.55 2.23 28.03
CA ALA A 105 1.96 1.06 27.37
C ALA A 105 1.06 0.30 28.35
N ILE A 106 -0.15 -0.03 27.91
CA ILE A 106 -1.07 -0.83 28.70
C ILE A 106 -0.51 -2.26 28.72
N ALA A 107 -0.24 -2.77 29.92
CA ALA A 107 0.31 -4.10 30.17
C ALA A 107 -0.72 -5.22 29.94
#